data_AF-A0A423VZJ3-F1
#
_entry.id   AF-A0A423VZJ3-F1
#
_cell.length_a   1.000
_cell.length_b   1.000
_cell.length_c   1.000
_cell.angle_alpha   90.00
_cell.angle_beta   90.00
_cell.angle_gamma   90.00
#
_symmetry.space_group_name_H-M   'P 1'
#
loop_
_entity.id
_entity.type
_entity.pdbx_description
1 polymer ?
#
loop_
_entity_poly.entity_id
_entity_poly.type
_entity_poly.pdbx_seq_one_letter_code
_entity_poly.pdbx_strand_id
1 'polypeptide(L)'
;MRSPASSSSSSSPRSSIGPWSPTVPGLSSKFRNRVPTQMRRCLPIYLGFLIVFLIIANADLFTVSVPTGSGAVSKRGPDAKHKSNPTIPGVPLAQGFPRKIWQTWKTDPLQFEERDSSTARSWVQKNPDFRYEVLTDNNDMGYVEQHFGPGGFDRPDIVEMYRNINATIIKADLLRYMIMYAEGGVYADIDVEALKPVSRFIPDHRYAEEDIDMVIGVEIDQPQFRDHPILGKKSQSFCQWTFMARPRIPVMLRLIENIMGWLDGLARQQNVPIAEVVLDFDQVISGTGPSAFTAAIIEEMNKNRPMGSGEITWDTFHELDESKVVSRVLVLDVEAFAAGQGHSDSGNHNARGALVKHHYHASNWPSRHPRFNHPAYGSVEQCNWEPNCVAKWDADTAAFALLSEEEQSKLVEDIQAEAQAQQKKELFLERLAQQERLQQQQQQLQVDQHKQLEPDQQQPLQVGEQQPEEQKQPMQLGPQGQEQQP
;
A
#
# COMPACT_ATOMS: atom_id res chain seq x y z
N MET A 1 13.04 80.35 -22.52
CA MET A 1 12.36 81.31 -23.43
C MET A 1 12.23 80.67 -24.81
N ARG A 2 11.01 80.63 -25.35
CA ARG A 2 10.61 80.46 -26.77
C ARG A 2 11.00 79.16 -27.50
N SER A 3 9.97 78.37 -27.82
CA SER A 3 9.86 77.51 -29.01
C SER A 3 9.87 78.38 -30.31
N PRO A 4 9.91 77.79 -31.53
CA PRO A 4 8.65 77.29 -32.12
C PRO A 4 8.76 76.11 -33.14
N ALA A 5 7.60 75.46 -33.37
CA ALA A 5 7.00 75.06 -34.67
C ALA A 5 7.74 74.04 -35.58
N SER A 6 7.12 73.18 -36.38
CA SER A 6 5.72 72.90 -36.78
C SER A 6 5.71 71.67 -37.71
N SER A 7 4.84 70.68 -37.45
CA SER A 7 3.68 70.25 -38.25
C SER A 7 3.90 69.47 -39.56
N SER A 8 3.33 68.26 -39.62
CA SER A 8 2.44 67.86 -40.72
C SER A 8 1.34 66.92 -40.18
N SER A 9 0.13 67.14 -40.68
CA SER A 9 -1.15 66.60 -40.22
C SER A 9 -1.90 65.98 -41.38
N SER A 10 -2.59 64.86 -41.17
CA SER A 10 -3.76 64.41 -41.95
C SER A 10 -4.64 63.56 -41.03
N SER A 11 -5.67 64.16 -40.43
CA SER A 11 -7.08 64.15 -40.88
C SER A 11 -7.85 62.86 -40.54
N SER A 12 -8.67 62.96 -39.49
CA SER A 12 -9.76 62.04 -39.11
C SER A 12 -10.97 62.14 -40.09
N PRO A 13 -12.02 61.28 -39.94
CA PRO A 13 -13.11 61.68 -39.04
C PRO A 13 -13.80 60.55 -38.24
N ARG A 14 -14.43 61.02 -37.15
CA ARG A 14 -15.35 60.40 -36.18
C ARG A 14 -16.45 59.49 -36.74
N SER A 15 -16.89 58.54 -35.91
CA SER A 15 -18.31 58.42 -35.50
C SER A 15 -18.42 57.78 -34.10
N SER A 16 -19.52 58.06 -33.41
CA SER A 16 -19.66 58.06 -31.94
C SER A 16 -21.00 57.43 -31.54
N ILE A 17 -21.05 56.79 -30.34
CA ILE A 17 -22.22 56.57 -29.45
C ILE A 17 -23.23 55.50 -29.96
N GLY A 18 -23.75 54.53 -29.20
CA GLY A 18 -23.77 54.25 -27.76
C GLY A 18 -24.52 52.94 -27.49
N PRO A 19 -25.30 52.84 -26.40
CA PRO A 19 -25.09 51.96 -25.24
C PRO A 19 -25.81 50.61 -25.34
N TRP A 20 -25.57 49.69 -24.40
CA TRP A 20 -26.56 48.81 -23.71
C TRP A 20 -25.80 47.75 -22.89
N SER A 21 -25.78 47.94 -21.56
CA SER A 21 -25.49 46.90 -20.57
C SER A 21 -26.70 46.81 -19.65
N PRO A 22 -27.34 45.64 -19.46
CA PRO A 22 -28.43 45.52 -18.52
C PRO A 22 -27.91 45.21 -17.10
N THR A 23 -28.16 46.14 -16.19
CA THR A 23 -28.06 45.97 -14.73
C THR A 23 -29.41 45.47 -14.22
N VAL A 24 -29.45 44.33 -13.54
CA VAL A 24 -30.68 43.82 -12.89
C VAL A 24 -30.71 44.29 -11.42
N PRO A 25 -31.84 44.81 -10.89
CA PRO A 25 -31.92 45.38 -9.54
C PRO A 25 -32.15 44.30 -8.47
N GLY A 26 -31.37 44.37 -7.39
CA GLY A 26 -31.52 43.52 -6.21
C GLY A 26 -32.72 43.91 -5.34
N LEU A 27 -33.78 43.11 -5.38
CA LEU A 27 -34.73 43.00 -4.27
C LEU A 27 -34.21 41.95 -3.27
N SER A 28 -33.57 42.39 -2.19
CA SER A 28 -33.69 41.80 -0.84
C SER A 28 -32.74 42.50 0.13
N SER A 29 -32.96 43.80 0.38
CA SER A 29 -32.22 44.57 1.39
C SER A 29 -32.98 44.78 2.70
N LYS A 30 -34.11 44.10 2.93
CA LYS A 30 -34.97 44.33 4.11
C LYS A 30 -35.09 43.18 5.13
N PHE A 31 -34.28 42.13 5.05
CA PHE A 31 -34.19 41.11 6.11
C PHE A 31 -32.74 40.75 6.50
N ARG A 32 -31.80 41.69 6.38
CA ARG A 32 -30.36 41.37 6.48
C ARG A 32 -29.81 41.22 7.91
N ASN A 33 -30.60 41.46 8.97
CA ASN A 33 -30.09 41.47 10.35
C ASN A 33 -30.94 40.66 11.36
N ARG A 34 -31.13 39.34 11.15
CA ARG A 34 -31.66 38.50 12.24
C ARG A 34 -31.30 37.02 12.26
N VAL A 35 -30.32 36.56 11.48
CA VAL A 35 -29.92 35.13 11.49
C VAL A 35 -28.39 35.00 11.56
N PRO A 36 -27.84 34.30 12.57
CA PRO A 36 -26.40 34.10 12.73
C PRO A 36 -25.76 33.42 11.50
N THR A 37 -24.50 33.77 11.21
CA THR A 37 -23.75 33.36 10.01
C THR A 37 -23.62 31.84 9.84
N GLN A 38 -23.65 31.08 10.94
CA GLN A 38 -23.61 29.62 10.95
C GLN A 38 -24.91 28.99 10.39
N MET A 39 -26.07 29.60 10.65
CA MET A 39 -27.36 29.12 10.12
C MET A 39 -27.54 29.38 8.62
N ARG A 40 -26.87 30.40 8.05
CA ARG A 40 -26.94 30.67 6.60
C ARG A 40 -26.24 29.61 5.75
N ARG A 41 -25.22 28.93 6.29
CA ARG A 41 -24.51 27.86 5.58
C ARG A 41 -25.24 26.53 5.63
N CYS A 42 -25.97 26.27 6.72
CA CYS A 42 -26.70 25.01 6.89
C CYS A 42 -28.13 25.05 6.30
N LEU A 43 -28.73 26.24 6.13
CA LEU A 43 -30.07 26.37 5.54
C LEU A 43 -30.26 25.66 4.19
N PRO A 44 -29.36 25.80 3.19
CA PRO A 44 -29.50 25.09 1.91
C PRO A 44 -29.31 23.58 2.05
N ILE A 45 -28.50 23.13 3.02
CA ILE A 45 -28.31 21.71 3.33
C ILE A 45 -29.60 21.12 3.91
N TYR A 46 -30.22 21.81 4.87
CA TYR A 46 -31.51 21.39 5.45
C TYR A 46 -32.66 21.44 4.44
N LEU A 47 -32.68 22.43 3.53
CA LEU A 47 -33.63 22.45 2.42
C LEU A 47 -33.42 21.27 1.46
N GLY A 48 -32.16 20.91 1.17
CA GLY A 48 -31.82 19.73 0.37
C GLY A 48 -32.32 18.44 0.99
N PHE A 49 -32.08 18.25 2.29
CA PHE A 49 -32.61 17.09 3.03
C PHE A 49 -34.14 17.06 3.06
N LEU A 50 -34.80 18.21 3.21
CA LEU A 50 -36.26 18.30 3.18
C LEU A 50 -36.84 17.92 1.81
N ILE A 51 -36.18 18.30 0.72
CA ILE A 51 -36.58 17.93 -0.65
C ILE A 51 -36.36 16.43 -0.90
N VAL A 52 -35.23 15.87 -0.51
CA VAL A 52 -34.96 14.42 -0.63
C VAL A 52 -35.95 13.61 0.20
N PHE A 53 -36.24 14.05 1.43
CA PHE A 53 -37.25 13.43 2.28
C PHE A 53 -38.64 13.48 1.64
N LEU A 54 -39.04 14.61 1.04
CA LEU A 54 -40.31 14.72 0.32
C LEU A 54 -40.37 13.83 -0.93
N ILE A 55 -39.26 13.65 -1.65
CA ILE A 55 -39.18 12.73 -2.80
C ILE A 55 -39.35 11.27 -2.35
N ILE A 56 -38.69 10.87 -1.27
CA ILE A 56 -38.80 9.51 -0.72
C ILE A 56 -40.19 9.26 -0.13
N ALA A 57 -40.73 10.22 0.62
CA ALA A 57 -42.06 10.12 1.25
C ALA A 57 -43.21 10.14 0.22
N ASN A 58 -42.97 10.58 -1.02
CA ASN A 58 -43.92 10.55 -2.12
C ASN A 58 -43.47 9.62 -3.26
N ALA A 59 -42.57 8.66 -2.99
CA ALA A 59 -42.08 7.71 -3.99
C ALA A 59 -43.21 6.87 -4.62
N ASP A 60 -44.30 6.64 -3.87
CA ASP A 60 -45.49 5.93 -4.35
C ASP A 60 -46.21 6.66 -5.50
N LEU A 61 -46.07 7.99 -5.62
CA LEU A 61 -46.62 8.81 -6.72
C LEU A 61 -45.86 8.63 -8.05
N PHE A 62 -44.67 8.03 -8.03
CA PHE A 62 -43.81 7.83 -9.20
C PHE A 62 -43.68 6.35 -9.63
N THR A 63 -44.46 5.45 -9.03
CA THR A 63 -44.49 4.04 -9.46
C THR A 63 -45.35 3.86 -10.70
N VAL A 64 -44.75 3.98 -11.89
CA VAL A 64 -45.34 3.49 -13.13
C VAL A 64 -45.34 1.96 -13.06
N SER A 65 -46.53 1.41 -12.85
CA SER A 65 -46.84 -0.02 -12.93
C SER A 65 -46.70 -0.52 -14.38
N VAL A 66 -46.17 -1.72 -14.60
CA VAL A 66 -46.56 -2.67 -15.69
C VAL A 66 -45.82 -4.03 -15.48
N PRO A 67 -46.42 -5.18 -15.85
CA PRO A 67 -46.63 -6.28 -14.92
C PRO A 67 -45.82 -7.56 -15.17
N THR A 68 -45.76 -8.37 -14.12
CA THR A 68 -45.45 -9.80 -14.08
C THR A 68 -46.32 -10.62 -15.03
N GLY A 69 -45.69 -11.42 -15.89
CA GLY A 69 -46.35 -12.41 -16.74
C GLY A 69 -45.58 -13.73 -16.73
N SER A 70 -46.15 -14.74 -16.08
CA SER A 70 -45.72 -16.13 -16.08
C SER A 70 -45.98 -16.78 -17.45
N GLY A 71 -45.01 -17.53 -17.99
CA GLY A 71 -45.21 -18.36 -19.18
C GLY A 71 -44.00 -19.25 -19.46
N ALA A 72 -44.19 -20.56 -19.42
CA ALA A 72 -43.16 -21.57 -19.61
C ALA A 72 -43.09 -22.09 -21.06
N VAL A 73 -41.90 -22.59 -21.44
CA VAL A 73 -41.61 -23.58 -22.51
C VAL A 73 -41.70 -23.12 -23.98
N SER A 74 -40.58 -23.10 -24.71
CA SER A 74 -40.20 -24.17 -25.66
C SER A 74 -38.97 -23.83 -26.52
N LYS A 75 -38.21 -24.88 -26.84
CA LYS A 75 -37.04 -24.96 -27.74
C LYS A 75 -37.32 -24.41 -29.15
N ARG A 76 -36.28 -23.82 -29.76
CA ARG A 76 -35.67 -24.21 -31.06
C ARG A 76 -34.59 -23.18 -31.48
N GLY A 77 -33.41 -23.66 -31.85
CA GLY A 77 -32.42 -22.90 -32.64
C GLY A 77 -32.93 -22.64 -34.07
N PRO A 78 -32.20 -21.82 -34.87
CA PRO A 78 -30.98 -22.34 -35.49
C PRO A 78 -29.81 -21.36 -35.64
N ASP A 79 -28.62 -21.95 -35.77
CA ASP A 79 -27.44 -21.57 -36.56
C ASP A 79 -27.30 -20.11 -37.04
N ALA A 80 -26.33 -19.40 -36.46
CA ALA A 80 -25.58 -18.36 -37.16
C ALA A 80 -24.09 -18.50 -36.82
N LYS A 81 -23.35 -19.06 -37.78
CA LYS A 81 -21.88 -19.18 -37.79
C LYS A 81 -21.25 -17.78 -37.81
N HIS A 82 -20.86 -17.25 -36.65
CA HIS A 82 -19.86 -16.19 -36.60
C HIS A 82 -18.48 -16.85 -36.54
N LYS A 83 -17.77 -16.87 -37.67
CA LYS A 83 -16.36 -17.27 -37.73
C LYS A 83 -15.53 -16.19 -37.02
N SER A 84 -15.17 -16.40 -35.78
CA SER A 84 -14.05 -15.70 -35.14
C SER A 84 -12.73 -16.34 -35.61
N ASN A 85 -11.75 -15.48 -35.88
CA ASN A 85 -10.37 -15.87 -36.21
C ASN A 85 -9.75 -16.71 -35.07
N PRO A 86 -8.73 -17.54 -35.35
CA PRO A 86 -8.22 -18.50 -34.39
C PRO A 86 -7.45 -17.79 -33.27
N THR A 87 -8.10 -17.64 -32.12
CA THR A 87 -7.44 -17.39 -30.84
C THR A 87 -6.56 -18.60 -30.51
N ILE A 88 -5.32 -18.33 -30.13
CA ILE A 88 -4.37 -19.28 -29.56
C ILE A 88 -5.11 -20.17 -28.54
N PRO A 89 -4.92 -21.51 -28.51
CA PRO A 89 -5.63 -22.38 -27.59
C PRO A 89 -5.38 -21.94 -26.14
N GLY A 90 -6.38 -21.31 -25.52
CA GLY A 90 -6.33 -20.91 -24.13
C GLY A 90 -6.23 -22.15 -23.26
N VAL A 91 -5.14 -22.28 -22.52
CA VAL A 91 -5.05 -23.26 -21.44
C VAL A 91 -6.20 -22.96 -20.47
N PRO A 92 -7.06 -23.93 -20.11
CA PRO A 92 -8.11 -23.71 -19.14
C PRO A 92 -7.47 -23.25 -17.81
N LEU A 93 -7.77 -22.03 -17.39
CA LEU A 93 -7.40 -21.55 -16.06
C LEU A 93 -8.04 -22.48 -15.02
N ALA A 94 -7.29 -22.83 -13.97
CA ALA A 94 -7.82 -23.63 -12.87
C ALA A 94 -9.11 -23.01 -12.31
N GLN A 95 -10.05 -23.84 -11.87
CA GLN A 95 -11.30 -23.39 -11.26
C GLN A 95 -10.98 -22.71 -9.92
N GLY A 96 -11.20 -21.39 -9.84
CA GLY A 96 -10.86 -20.57 -8.65
C GLY A 96 -9.36 -20.27 -8.45
N PHE A 97 -9.04 -19.42 -7.47
CA PHE A 97 -7.64 -19.19 -7.07
C PHE A 97 -7.07 -20.43 -6.35
N PRO A 98 -5.82 -20.85 -6.65
CA PRO A 98 -5.17 -21.93 -5.93
C PRO A 98 -5.08 -21.64 -4.42
N ARG A 99 -5.47 -22.61 -3.59
CA ARG A 99 -5.36 -22.52 -2.12
C ARG A 99 -3.95 -22.83 -1.64
N LYS A 100 -2.98 -22.07 -2.14
CA LYS A 100 -1.56 -22.14 -1.80
C LYS A 100 -1.05 -20.78 -1.35
N ILE A 101 -0.25 -20.77 -0.29
CA ILE A 101 0.48 -19.61 0.19
C ILE A 101 1.97 -19.90 0.03
N TRP A 102 2.63 -19.04 -0.71
CA TRP A 102 4.06 -19.09 -0.98
C TRP A 102 4.78 -17.98 -0.23
N GLN A 103 5.86 -18.34 0.44
CA GLN A 103 6.90 -17.40 0.84
C GLN A 103 8.25 -17.89 0.33
N THR A 104 9.22 -16.99 0.23
CA THR A 104 10.60 -17.35 -0.08
C THR A 104 11.51 -16.86 1.03
N TRP A 105 12.49 -17.66 1.42
CA TRP A 105 13.49 -17.24 2.39
C TRP A 105 14.83 -17.94 2.21
N LYS A 106 15.83 -17.61 3.03
CA LYS A 106 17.16 -18.21 2.90
C LYS A 106 17.21 -19.64 3.42
N THR A 107 16.47 -19.91 4.50
CA THR A 107 16.55 -21.15 5.27
C THR A 107 15.19 -21.85 5.37
N ASP A 108 15.23 -23.11 5.80
CA ASP A 108 14.02 -23.92 6.02
C ASP A 108 13.18 -23.39 7.21
N PRO A 109 11.84 -23.57 7.21
CA PRO A 109 10.97 -23.16 8.32
C PRO A 109 11.40 -23.65 9.71
N LEU A 110 12.06 -24.80 9.82
CA LEU A 110 12.59 -25.31 11.09
C LEU A 110 13.76 -24.49 11.65
N GLN A 111 14.38 -23.64 10.82
CA GLN A 111 15.52 -22.80 11.15
C GLN A 111 15.17 -21.31 11.15
N PHE A 112 13.89 -20.96 11.08
CA PHE A 112 13.46 -19.57 11.16
C PHE A 112 13.79 -18.94 12.51
N GLU A 113 14.25 -17.71 12.46
CA GLU A 113 14.29 -16.85 13.65
C GLU A 113 12.86 -16.57 14.14
N GLU A 114 12.72 -16.13 15.39
CA GLU A 114 11.41 -15.92 16.00
C GLU A 114 10.52 -14.97 15.19
N ARG A 115 11.11 -13.89 14.67
CA ARG A 115 10.41 -12.93 13.80
C ARG A 115 9.80 -13.62 12.58
N ASP A 116 10.62 -14.30 11.78
CA ASP A 116 10.20 -14.95 10.52
C ASP A 116 9.23 -16.10 10.79
N SER A 117 9.42 -16.82 11.90
CA SER A 117 8.48 -17.85 12.35
C SER A 117 7.12 -17.28 12.76
N SER A 118 7.09 -16.09 13.35
CA SER A 118 5.84 -15.43 13.79
C SER A 118 4.98 -14.99 12.59
N THR A 119 5.60 -14.38 11.57
CA THR A 119 4.94 -13.95 10.34
C THR A 119 4.46 -15.16 9.53
N ALA A 120 5.30 -16.17 9.33
CA ALA A 120 4.92 -17.44 8.69
C ALA A 120 3.72 -18.11 9.37
N ARG A 121 3.74 -18.21 10.71
CA ARG A 121 2.63 -18.81 11.48
C ARG A 121 1.32 -18.04 11.32
N SER A 122 1.37 -16.72 11.14
CA SER A 122 0.17 -15.90 10.97
C SER A 122 -0.63 -16.30 9.72
N TRP A 123 0.05 -16.68 8.64
CA TRP A 123 -0.57 -17.14 7.40
C TRP A 123 -1.27 -18.48 7.58
N VAL A 124 -0.59 -19.45 8.20
CA VAL A 124 -1.15 -20.79 8.47
C VAL A 124 -2.34 -20.72 9.41
N GLN A 125 -2.25 -19.91 10.48
CA GLN A 125 -3.32 -19.79 11.47
C GLN A 125 -4.59 -19.15 10.90
N LYS A 126 -4.44 -18.14 10.05
CA LYS A 126 -5.58 -17.43 9.45
C LYS A 126 -6.18 -18.17 8.26
N ASN A 127 -5.42 -19.07 7.62
CA ASN A 127 -5.81 -19.78 6.40
C ASN A 127 -5.59 -21.30 6.56
N PRO A 128 -6.30 -21.97 7.49
CA PRO A 128 -6.08 -23.39 7.80
C PRO A 128 -6.40 -24.33 6.63
N ASP A 129 -7.13 -23.86 5.62
CA ASP A 129 -7.49 -24.55 4.41
C ASP A 129 -6.53 -24.30 3.23
N PHE A 130 -5.48 -23.51 3.44
CA PHE A 130 -4.42 -23.28 2.44
C PHE A 130 -3.21 -24.15 2.73
N ARG A 131 -2.59 -24.67 1.66
CA ARG A 131 -1.26 -25.28 1.76
C ARG A 131 -0.23 -24.17 1.83
N TYR A 132 0.61 -24.20 2.86
CA TYR A 132 1.71 -23.27 3.05
C TYR A 132 3.02 -23.89 2.55
N GLU A 133 3.76 -23.17 1.71
CA GLU A 133 5.03 -23.60 1.14
C GLU A 133 6.08 -22.50 1.24
N VAL A 134 7.33 -22.91 1.50
CA VAL A 134 8.49 -22.01 1.51
C VAL A 134 9.53 -22.57 0.55
N LEU A 135 9.93 -21.76 -0.43
CA LEU A 135 11.14 -22.02 -1.20
C LEU A 135 12.34 -21.35 -0.54
N THR A 136 13.48 -22.03 -0.61
CA THR A 136 14.73 -21.65 0.04
C THR A 136 15.88 -21.61 -0.94
N ASP A 137 16.97 -20.96 -0.57
CA ASP A 137 18.21 -20.93 -1.34
C ASP A 137 18.75 -22.34 -1.68
N ASN A 138 18.32 -23.39 -0.96
CA ASN A 138 18.73 -24.77 -1.19
C ASN A 138 17.85 -25.54 -2.19
N ASN A 139 16.64 -25.04 -2.48
CA ASN A 139 15.67 -25.77 -3.32
C ASN A 139 15.04 -24.93 -4.44
N ASP A 140 15.35 -23.63 -4.51
CA ASP A 140 14.91 -22.71 -5.56
C ASP A 140 15.24 -23.22 -6.98
N MET A 141 16.49 -23.63 -7.22
CA MET A 141 16.94 -24.14 -8.52
C MET A 141 16.20 -25.41 -8.93
N GLY A 142 15.96 -26.32 -7.96
CA GLY A 142 15.21 -27.55 -8.22
C GLY A 142 13.76 -27.26 -8.60
N TYR A 143 13.13 -26.28 -7.94
CA TYR A 143 11.79 -25.80 -8.28
C TYR A 143 11.75 -25.22 -9.71
N VAL A 144 12.73 -24.38 -10.05
CA VAL A 144 12.85 -23.75 -11.36
C VAL A 144 13.05 -24.80 -12.46
N GLU A 145 13.95 -25.76 -12.26
CA GLU A 145 14.20 -26.84 -13.22
C GLU A 145 12.98 -27.74 -13.41
N GLN A 146 12.25 -28.04 -12.33
CA GLN A 146 11.02 -28.82 -12.39
C GLN A 146 9.94 -28.14 -13.24
N HIS A 147 9.70 -26.84 -13.04
CA HIS A 147 8.60 -26.13 -13.68
C HIS A 147 8.95 -25.55 -15.05
N PHE A 148 10.17 -25.04 -15.23
CA PHE A 148 10.59 -24.36 -16.47
C PHE A 148 11.53 -25.20 -17.32
N GLY A 149 12.03 -26.34 -16.83
CA GLY A 149 12.83 -27.27 -17.65
C GLY A 149 12.00 -28.04 -18.69
N PRO A 150 12.63 -28.99 -19.40
CA PRO A 150 12.00 -29.72 -20.52
C PRO A 150 10.75 -30.52 -20.14
N GLY A 151 10.61 -30.90 -18.86
CA GLY A 151 9.44 -31.63 -18.34
C GLY A 151 8.27 -30.73 -17.91
N GLY A 152 8.46 -29.41 -17.88
CA GLY A 152 7.47 -28.43 -17.46
C GLY A 152 7.03 -27.54 -18.62
N PHE A 153 7.34 -26.25 -18.54
CA PHE A 153 7.02 -25.25 -19.57
C PHE A 153 8.00 -25.24 -20.75
N ASP A 154 9.06 -26.05 -20.72
CA ASP A 154 10.09 -26.14 -21.77
C ASP A 154 10.70 -24.76 -22.11
N ARG A 155 11.13 -24.06 -21.07
CA ARG A 155 11.79 -22.74 -21.11
C ARG A 155 13.22 -22.84 -20.56
N PRO A 156 14.13 -23.54 -21.27
CA PRO A 156 15.51 -23.70 -20.82
C PRO A 156 16.25 -22.36 -20.70
N ASP A 157 15.83 -21.33 -21.45
CA ASP A 157 16.33 -19.97 -21.37
C ASP A 157 16.04 -19.31 -20.01
N ILE A 158 14.86 -19.54 -19.43
CA ILE A 158 14.52 -19.06 -18.08
C ILE A 158 15.36 -19.80 -17.03
N VAL A 159 15.51 -21.12 -17.18
CA VAL A 159 16.31 -21.95 -16.26
C VAL A 159 17.77 -21.50 -16.27
N GLU A 160 18.35 -21.27 -17.45
CA GLU A 160 19.73 -20.81 -17.61
C GLU A 160 19.94 -19.41 -17.05
N MET A 161 19.04 -18.46 -17.34
CA MET A 161 19.07 -17.13 -16.74
C MET A 161 19.08 -17.22 -15.22
N TYR A 162 18.09 -17.92 -14.64
CA TYR A 162 17.93 -18.00 -13.19
C TYR A 162 19.18 -18.59 -12.51
N ARG A 163 19.80 -19.61 -13.12
CA ARG A 163 21.05 -20.21 -12.65
C ARG A 163 22.20 -19.20 -12.59
N ASN A 164 22.28 -18.31 -13.58
CA ASN A 164 23.39 -17.36 -13.75
C ASN A 164 23.23 -16.05 -12.96
N ILE A 165 22.14 -15.84 -12.24
CA ILE A 165 21.96 -14.66 -11.38
C ILE A 165 22.63 -14.88 -10.02
N ASN A 166 23.56 -14.01 -9.65
CA ASN A 166 24.17 -14.00 -8.30
C ASN A 166 23.52 -12.98 -7.35
N ALA A 167 22.92 -11.92 -7.88
CA ALA A 167 22.25 -10.91 -7.07
C ALA A 167 21.02 -11.51 -6.37
N THR A 168 21.10 -11.73 -5.05
CA THR A 168 20.08 -12.46 -4.29
C THR A 168 18.70 -11.81 -4.37
N ILE A 169 18.63 -10.48 -4.42
CA ILE A 169 17.35 -9.76 -4.53
C ILE A 169 16.69 -9.96 -5.90
N ILE A 170 17.47 -9.97 -6.97
CA ILE A 170 17.00 -10.24 -8.33
C ILE A 170 16.47 -11.68 -8.42
N LYS A 171 17.18 -12.64 -7.81
CA LYS A 171 16.71 -14.02 -7.69
C LYS A 171 15.39 -14.13 -6.94
N ALA A 172 15.25 -13.43 -5.82
CA ALA A 172 14.02 -13.44 -5.03
C ALA A 172 12.83 -12.84 -5.79
N ASP A 173 13.01 -11.68 -6.42
CA ASP A 173 11.97 -11.05 -7.25
C ASP A 173 11.56 -11.95 -8.43
N LEU A 174 12.53 -12.50 -9.15
CA LEU A 174 12.25 -13.37 -10.29
C LEU A 174 11.54 -14.67 -9.85
N LEU A 175 12.01 -15.30 -8.77
CA LEU A 175 11.42 -16.53 -8.24
C LEU A 175 9.96 -16.32 -7.85
N ARG A 176 9.62 -15.17 -7.23
CA ARG A 176 8.24 -14.81 -6.93
C ARG A 176 7.35 -14.85 -8.17
N TYR A 177 7.76 -14.21 -9.26
CA TYR A 177 6.97 -14.19 -10.49
C TYR A 177 6.88 -15.58 -11.15
N MET A 178 7.96 -16.36 -11.06
CA MET A 178 8.01 -17.73 -11.57
C MET A 178 7.05 -18.66 -10.83
N ILE A 179 7.00 -18.59 -9.49
CA ILE A 179 6.02 -19.31 -8.67
C ILE A 179 4.60 -18.91 -9.09
N MET A 180 4.35 -17.61 -9.21
CA MET A 180 3.00 -17.10 -9.48
C MET A 180 2.54 -17.41 -10.91
N TYR A 181 3.45 -17.52 -11.88
CA TYR A 181 3.14 -18.05 -13.20
C TYR A 181 2.89 -19.56 -13.16
N ALA A 182 3.75 -20.33 -12.48
CA ALA A 182 3.69 -21.79 -12.49
C ALA A 182 2.46 -22.34 -11.77
N GLU A 183 2.21 -21.84 -10.56
CA GLU A 183 1.23 -22.43 -9.64
C GLU A 183 0.18 -21.44 -9.15
N GLY A 184 0.46 -20.13 -9.19
CA GLY A 184 -0.44 -19.11 -8.66
C GLY A 184 -0.68 -19.27 -7.15
N GLY A 185 -1.86 -18.83 -6.70
CA GLY A 185 -2.21 -18.80 -5.28
C GLY A 185 -1.91 -17.43 -4.69
N VAL A 186 -1.38 -17.38 -3.47
CA VAL A 186 -0.96 -16.16 -2.79
C VAL A 186 0.54 -16.20 -2.60
N TYR A 187 1.23 -15.12 -2.95
CA TYR A 187 2.60 -14.90 -2.55
C TYR A 187 2.65 -13.83 -1.46
N ALA A 188 3.54 -14.00 -0.49
CA ALA A 188 3.92 -12.96 0.46
C ALA A 188 5.42 -13.05 0.80
N ASP A 189 6.10 -11.91 0.97
CA ASP A 189 7.47 -11.91 1.52
C ASP A 189 7.46 -12.45 2.97
N ILE A 190 8.62 -12.95 3.43
CA ILE A 190 8.70 -13.65 4.73
C ILE A 190 8.33 -12.76 5.91
N ASP A 191 8.57 -11.45 5.80
CA ASP A 191 8.33 -10.44 6.82
C ASP A 191 6.95 -9.80 6.73
N VAL A 192 6.06 -10.40 5.94
CA VAL A 192 4.65 -10.04 5.88
C VAL A 192 3.84 -10.89 6.84
N GLU A 193 3.19 -10.22 7.78
CA GLU A 193 2.17 -10.81 8.65
C GLU A 193 0.79 -10.73 7.98
N ALA A 194 0.06 -11.85 7.92
CA ALA A 194 -1.35 -11.82 7.59
C ALA A 194 -2.13 -11.22 8.78
N LEU A 195 -2.89 -10.13 8.58
CA LEU A 195 -3.80 -9.58 9.61
C LEU A 195 -5.20 -10.16 9.47
N LYS A 196 -5.60 -10.51 8.24
CA LYS A 196 -6.90 -11.10 7.88
C LYS A 196 -6.69 -12.35 7.01
N PRO A 197 -7.68 -13.26 6.94
CA PRO A 197 -7.61 -14.40 6.03
C PRO A 197 -7.68 -13.95 4.56
N VAL A 198 -7.12 -14.76 3.66
CA VAL A 198 -7.10 -14.55 2.20
C VAL A 198 -8.52 -14.44 1.62
N SER A 199 -9.50 -15.08 2.25
CA SER A 199 -10.92 -14.92 1.88
C SER A 199 -11.42 -13.47 1.93
N ARG A 200 -10.68 -12.55 2.58
CA ARG A 200 -10.98 -11.12 2.62
C ARG A 200 -10.30 -10.30 1.50
N PHE A 201 -9.42 -10.91 0.71
CA PHE A 201 -8.70 -10.21 -0.35
C PHE A 201 -9.63 -9.80 -1.51
N ILE A 202 -10.73 -10.52 -1.68
CA ILE A 202 -11.82 -10.12 -2.57
C ILE A 202 -12.99 -9.68 -1.66
N PRO A 203 -13.36 -8.39 -1.65
CA PRO A 203 -14.46 -7.93 -0.80
C PRO A 203 -15.78 -8.66 -1.08
N ASP A 204 -16.34 -9.27 -0.03
CA ASP A 204 -17.58 -10.05 -0.10
C ASP A 204 -18.70 -9.29 -0.84
N HIS A 205 -19.44 -9.99 -1.69
CA HIS A 205 -20.62 -9.50 -2.42
C HIS A 205 -20.40 -8.39 -3.45
N ARG A 206 -19.16 -7.89 -3.60
CA ARG A 206 -18.87 -6.80 -4.55
C ARG A 206 -18.39 -7.31 -5.90
N TYR A 207 -17.62 -8.38 -5.91
CA TYR A 207 -17.04 -8.96 -7.12
C TYR A 207 -17.26 -10.46 -7.16
N ALA A 208 -17.41 -10.97 -8.37
CA ALA A 208 -17.40 -12.39 -8.64
C ALA A 208 -15.94 -12.86 -8.84
N GLU A 209 -15.53 -13.94 -8.18
CA GLU A 209 -14.15 -14.44 -8.26
C GLU A 209 -13.77 -14.87 -9.69
N GLU A 210 -14.75 -15.35 -10.46
CA GLU A 210 -14.59 -15.72 -11.87
C GLU A 210 -14.21 -14.55 -12.79
N ASP A 211 -14.48 -13.31 -12.37
CA ASP A 211 -14.14 -12.10 -13.14
C ASP A 211 -12.72 -11.59 -12.83
N ILE A 212 -12.03 -12.24 -11.90
CA ILE A 212 -10.72 -11.80 -11.38
C ILE A 212 -9.68 -12.89 -11.64
N ASP A 213 -8.57 -12.48 -12.26
CA ASP A 213 -7.39 -13.32 -12.50
C ASP A 213 -6.25 -12.99 -11.55
N MET A 214 -6.24 -11.78 -10.98
CA MET A 214 -5.19 -11.29 -10.09
C MET A 214 -5.76 -10.28 -9.09
N VAL A 215 -5.28 -10.33 -7.84
CA VAL A 215 -5.54 -9.34 -6.79
C VAL A 215 -4.22 -8.72 -6.34
N ILE A 216 -4.13 -7.40 -6.44
CA ILE A 216 -2.97 -6.59 -6.05
C ILE A 216 -3.43 -5.42 -5.19
N GLY A 217 -2.53 -4.83 -4.42
CA GLY A 217 -2.78 -3.57 -3.71
C GLY A 217 -1.92 -2.45 -4.26
N VAL A 218 -2.34 -1.20 -4.07
CA VAL A 218 -1.45 -0.05 -4.26
C VAL A 218 -0.45 0.01 -3.10
N GLU A 219 0.82 0.26 -3.38
CA GLU A 219 1.88 0.41 -2.36
C GLU A 219 2.27 1.88 -2.19
N ILE A 220 2.56 2.55 -3.30
CA ILE A 220 2.95 3.96 -3.34
C ILE A 220 2.06 4.68 -4.35
N ASP A 221 1.33 5.66 -3.86
CA ASP A 221 0.54 6.60 -4.66
C ASP A 221 0.99 8.02 -4.35
N GLN A 222 1.94 8.52 -5.14
CA GLN A 222 2.53 9.85 -5.02
C GLN A 222 2.79 10.47 -6.42
N PRO A 223 1.76 10.59 -7.27
CA PRO A 223 1.91 11.00 -8.67
C PRO A 223 2.52 12.38 -8.89
N GLN A 224 2.52 13.24 -7.87
CA GLN A 224 3.15 14.57 -7.93
C GLN A 224 4.67 14.51 -8.08
N PHE A 225 5.31 13.39 -7.72
CA PHE A 225 6.75 13.20 -7.90
C PHE A 225 7.10 12.42 -9.18
N ARG A 226 6.15 12.15 -10.08
CA ARG A 226 6.38 11.32 -11.29
C ARG A 226 7.56 11.79 -12.15
N ASP A 227 7.79 13.10 -12.21
CA ASP A 227 8.85 13.72 -13.01
C ASP A 227 10.12 14.02 -12.19
N HIS A 228 10.13 13.70 -10.90
CA HIS A 228 11.29 13.90 -10.04
C HIS A 228 12.40 12.90 -10.42
N PRO A 229 13.67 13.34 -10.60
CA PRO A 229 14.74 12.50 -11.15
C PRO A 229 15.06 11.23 -10.33
N ILE A 230 14.97 11.31 -9.00
CA ILE A 230 15.20 10.19 -8.07
C ILE A 230 13.89 9.46 -7.71
N LEU A 231 12.87 10.19 -7.26
CA LEU A 231 11.63 9.63 -6.75
C LEU A 231 10.65 9.14 -7.82
N GLY A 232 10.67 9.70 -9.04
CA GLY A 232 9.64 9.45 -10.06
C GLY A 232 9.53 7.99 -10.48
N LYS A 233 10.65 7.25 -10.49
CA LYS A 233 10.66 5.83 -10.83
C LYS A 233 9.90 4.95 -9.84
N LYS A 234 9.65 5.43 -8.63
CA LYS A 234 9.07 4.67 -7.50
C LYS A 234 7.86 5.35 -6.88
N SER A 235 7.39 6.47 -7.44
CA SER A 235 6.29 7.26 -6.87
C SER A 235 4.90 6.69 -7.18
N GLN A 236 4.84 5.64 -7.99
CA GLN A 236 3.62 5.00 -8.48
C GLN A 236 3.89 3.50 -8.55
N SER A 237 3.43 2.74 -7.55
CA SER A 237 3.65 1.30 -7.52
C SER A 237 2.51 0.50 -6.93
N PHE A 238 2.24 -0.63 -7.56
CA PHE A 238 1.52 -1.74 -6.94
C PHE A 238 2.46 -2.54 -6.03
N CYS A 239 1.88 -3.06 -4.95
CA CYS A 239 2.53 -3.95 -4.02
C CYS A 239 2.90 -5.27 -4.71
N GLN A 240 4.20 -5.53 -4.81
CA GLN A 240 4.74 -6.78 -5.36
C GLN A 240 5.06 -7.82 -4.28
N TRP A 241 5.22 -7.40 -3.03
CA TRP A 241 5.63 -8.26 -1.91
C TRP A 241 4.46 -9.01 -1.30
N THR A 242 3.22 -8.74 -1.72
CA THR A 242 2.04 -9.59 -1.49
C THR A 242 1.03 -9.43 -2.63
N PHE A 243 0.64 -10.53 -3.25
CA PHE A 243 -0.45 -10.54 -4.24
C PHE A 243 -1.00 -11.96 -4.44
N MET A 244 -2.18 -12.03 -5.05
CA MET A 244 -2.86 -13.29 -5.37
C MET A 244 -3.08 -13.40 -6.87
N ALA A 245 -2.85 -14.56 -7.47
CA ALA A 245 -3.00 -14.76 -8.91
C ALA A 245 -3.48 -16.16 -9.27
N ARG A 246 -4.18 -16.28 -10.40
CA ARG A 246 -4.38 -17.57 -11.08
C ARG A 246 -3.05 -18.00 -11.73
N PRO A 247 -2.78 -19.30 -11.84
CA PRO A 247 -1.61 -19.78 -12.57
C PRO A 247 -1.73 -19.42 -14.05
N ARG A 248 -0.57 -19.26 -14.70
CA ARG A 248 -0.42 -19.05 -16.15
C ARG A 248 -1.07 -17.77 -16.69
N ILE A 249 -1.23 -16.74 -15.85
CA ILE A 249 -1.64 -15.41 -16.33
C ILE A 249 -0.53 -14.80 -17.20
N PRO A 250 -0.84 -14.24 -18.39
CA PRO A 250 0.18 -13.80 -19.35
C PRO A 250 1.16 -12.75 -18.81
N VAL A 251 0.69 -11.85 -17.95
CA VAL A 251 1.52 -10.78 -17.38
C VAL A 251 2.71 -11.30 -16.58
N MET A 252 2.58 -12.42 -15.86
CA MET A 252 3.70 -12.96 -15.06
C MET A 252 4.82 -13.47 -15.96
N LEU A 253 4.50 -14.18 -17.05
CA LEU A 253 5.52 -14.62 -18.01
C LEU A 253 6.15 -13.44 -18.74
N ARG A 254 5.34 -12.45 -19.15
CA ARG A 254 5.84 -11.24 -19.80
C ARG A 254 6.79 -10.46 -18.88
N LEU A 255 6.46 -10.35 -17.59
CA LEU A 255 7.33 -9.72 -16.61
C LEU A 255 8.66 -10.47 -16.46
N ILE A 256 8.64 -11.81 -16.37
CA ILE A 256 9.84 -12.65 -16.35
C ILE A 256 10.71 -12.38 -17.59
N GLU A 257 10.12 -12.36 -18.78
CA GLU A 257 10.83 -12.11 -20.05
C GLU A 257 11.38 -10.68 -20.15
N ASN A 258 10.64 -9.69 -19.65
CA ASN A 258 11.10 -8.30 -19.60
C ASN A 258 12.31 -8.17 -18.67
N ILE A 259 12.28 -8.82 -17.51
CA ILE A 259 13.40 -8.87 -16.55
C ILE A 259 14.63 -9.53 -17.18
N MET A 260 14.43 -10.65 -17.88
CA MET A 260 15.51 -11.34 -18.60
C MET A 260 16.17 -10.41 -19.62
N GLY A 261 15.37 -9.75 -20.46
CA GLY A 261 15.87 -8.81 -21.47
C GLY A 261 16.58 -7.59 -20.86
N TRP A 262 16.08 -7.09 -19.73
CA TRP A 262 16.68 -6.00 -18.98
C TRP A 262 18.03 -6.38 -18.36
N LEU A 263 18.13 -7.53 -17.69
CA LEU A 263 19.38 -8.06 -17.14
C LEU A 263 20.43 -8.29 -18.23
N ASP A 264 20.03 -8.89 -19.35
CA ASP A 264 20.87 -9.06 -20.53
C ASP A 264 21.39 -7.72 -21.05
N GLY A 265 20.53 -6.71 -21.11
CA GLY A 265 20.89 -5.35 -21.52
C GLY A 265 21.93 -4.74 -20.59
N LEU A 266 21.74 -4.86 -19.27
CA LEU A 266 22.69 -4.38 -18.28
C LEU A 266 24.03 -5.10 -18.34
N ALA A 267 24.03 -6.43 -18.47
CA ALA A 267 25.23 -7.23 -18.63
C ALA A 267 26.06 -6.76 -19.85
N ARG A 268 25.38 -6.52 -20.99
CA ARG A 268 26.04 -5.98 -22.19
C ARG A 268 26.57 -4.56 -21.98
N GLN A 269 25.81 -3.70 -21.30
CA GLN A 269 26.22 -2.31 -21.01
C GLN A 269 27.46 -2.27 -20.10
N GLN A 270 27.50 -3.13 -19.09
CA GLN A 270 28.63 -3.23 -18.16
C GLN A 270 29.79 -4.07 -18.72
N ASN A 271 29.58 -4.76 -19.84
CA ASN A 271 30.53 -5.67 -20.47
C ASN A 271 31.01 -6.78 -19.49
N VAL A 272 30.05 -7.38 -18.78
CA VAL A 272 30.26 -8.45 -17.81
C VAL A 272 29.23 -9.56 -18.03
N PRO A 273 29.49 -10.81 -17.59
CA PRO A 273 28.45 -11.83 -17.54
C PRO A 273 27.34 -11.45 -16.54
N ILE A 274 26.14 -12.03 -16.69
CA ILE A 274 24.97 -11.78 -15.83
C ILE A 274 25.30 -11.97 -14.34
N ALA A 275 26.12 -12.96 -14.03
CA ALA A 275 26.58 -13.29 -12.67
C ALA A 275 27.40 -12.17 -11.99
N GLU A 276 27.95 -11.24 -12.77
CA GLU A 276 28.81 -10.15 -12.32
C GLU A 276 28.16 -8.77 -12.46
N VAL A 277 26.89 -8.71 -12.89
CA VAL A 277 26.17 -7.44 -13.00
C VAL A 277 26.07 -6.78 -11.62
N VAL A 278 26.53 -5.53 -11.54
CA VAL A 278 26.41 -4.69 -10.35
C VAL A 278 25.21 -3.77 -10.53
N LEU A 279 24.37 -3.71 -9.51
CA LEU A 279 23.11 -2.95 -9.54
C LEU A 279 23.15 -1.85 -8.49
N ASP A 280 22.61 -0.69 -8.84
CA ASP A 280 22.18 0.29 -7.85
C ASP A 280 20.76 -0.03 -7.33
N PHE A 281 20.34 0.69 -6.30
CA PHE A 281 19.03 0.48 -5.68
C PHE A 281 17.86 0.74 -6.65
N ASP A 282 17.93 1.83 -7.43
CA ASP A 282 16.83 2.20 -8.33
C ASP A 282 16.73 1.22 -9.51
N GLN A 283 17.86 0.64 -9.95
CA GLN A 283 17.90 -0.43 -10.93
C GLN A 283 17.20 -1.70 -10.41
N VAL A 284 17.37 -2.08 -9.14
CA VAL A 284 16.61 -3.19 -8.57
C VAL A 284 15.11 -2.88 -8.59
N ILE A 285 14.71 -1.70 -8.11
CA ILE A 285 13.30 -1.29 -8.04
C ILE A 285 12.64 -1.21 -9.43
N SER A 286 13.35 -0.67 -10.42
CA SER A 286 12.83 -0.46 -11.77
C SER A 286 13.00 -1.64 -12.72
N GLY A 287 13.94 -2.54 -12.43
CA GLY A 287 14.25 -3.70 -13.25
C GLY A 287 13.45 -4.94 -12.88
N THR A 288 13.36 -5.26 -11.59
CA THR A 288 12.66 -6.46 -11.07
C THR A 288 11.64 -6.17 -9.99
N GLY A 289 11.79 -5.05 -9.33
CA GLY A 289 11.00 -4.63 -8.19
C GLY A 289 9.63 -4.06 -8.55
N PRO A 290 9.04 -3.27 -7.64
CA PRO A 290 7.65 -2.83 -7.73
C PRO A 290 7.34 -2.03 -9.00
N SER A 291 8.29 -1.24 -9.53
CA SER A 291 8.03 -0.45 -10.74
C SER A 291 8.00 -1.31 -12.01
N ALA A 292 8.84 -2.34 -12.10
CA ALA A 292 8.80 -3.30 -13.21
C ALA A 292 7.48 -4.07 -13.22
N PHE A 293 7.07 -4.55 -12.04
CA PHE A 293 5.79 -5.22 -11.82
C PHE A 293 4.60 -4.35 -12.21
N THR A 294 4.61 -3.09 -11.76
CA THR A 294 3.56 -2.10 -12.05
C THR A 294 3.45 -1.81 -13.54
N ALA A 295 4.57 -1.56 -14.21
CA ALA A 295 4.61 -1.31 -15.64
C ALA A 295 4.05 -2.49 -16.45
N ALA A 296 4.43 -3.73 -16.11
CA ALA A 296 3.93 -4.93 -16.79
C ALA A 296 2.42 -5.13 -16.61
N ILE A 297 1.88 -4.84 -15.42
CA ILE A 297 0.44 -4.95 -15.14
C ILE A 297 -0.35 -3.88 -15.89
N ILE A 298 0.10 -2.62 -15.86
CA ILE A 298 -0.57 -1.54 -16.61
C ILE A 298 -0.54 -1.84 -18.11
N GLU A 299 0.58 -2.36 -18.64
CA GLU A 299 0.67 -2.79 -20.02
C GLU A 299 -0.33 -3.92 -20.34
N GLU A 300 -0.45 -4.91 -19.47
CA GLU A 300 -1.41 -6.01 -19.64
C GLU A 300 -2.86 -5.51 -19.56
N MET A 301 -3.17 -4.62 -18.63
CA MET A 301 -4.50 -4.00 -18.53
C MET A 301 -4.85 -3.25 -19.81
N ASN A 302 -3.89 -2.53 -20.38
CA ASN A 302 -4.06 -1.80 -21.64
C ASN A 302 -4.22 -2.72 -22.85
N LYS A 303 -3.55 -3.87 -22.88
CA LYS A 303 -3.75 -4.88 -23.94
C LYS A 303 -5.14 -5.50 -23.92
N ASN A 304 -5.72 -5.64 -22.73
CA ASN A 304 -7.03 -6.26 -22.52
C ASN A 304 -8.17 -5.26 -22.36
N ARG A 305 -7.92 -3.95 -22.52
CA ARG A 305 -8.95 -2.92 -22.37
C ARG A 305 -9.98 -3.01 -23.52
N PRO A 306 -11.26 -2.66 -23.27
CA PRO A 306 -12.26 -2.61 -24.32
C PRO A 306 -11.84 -1.71 -25.49
N MET A 307 -12.10 -2.14 -26.72
CA MET A 307 -11.77 -1.35 -27.91
C MET A 307 -12.47 0.01 -27.87
N GLY A 308 -11.71 1.09 -28.09
CA GLY A 308 -12.22 2.46 -28.03
C GLY A 308 -12.28 3.08 -26.62
N SER A 309 -11.90 2.35 -25.57
CA SER A 309 -11.67 2.95 -24.25
C SER A 309 -10.35 3.73 -24.21
N GLY A 310 -10.30 4.73 -23.32
CA GLY A 310 -9.08 5.51 -23.06
C GLY A 310 -7.93 4.64 -22.55
N GLU A 311 -6.71 5.13 -22.68
CA GLU A 311 -5.54 4.48 -22.11
C GLU A 311 -5.64 4.43 -20.58
N ILE A 312 -5.30 3.28 -20.01
CA ILE A 312 -5.24 3.08 -18.57
C ILE A 312 -3.87 3.58 -18.11
N THR A 313 -3.86 4.69 -17.38
CA THR A 313 -2.67 5.24 -16.73
C THR A 313 -2.77 5.09 -15.20
N TRP A 314 -1.72 5.47 -14.48
CA TRP A 314 -1.75 5.50 -13.01
C TRP A 314 -2.89 6.35 -12.44
N ASP A 315 -3.37 7.36 -13.17
CA ASP A 315 -4.49 8.20 -12.75
C ASP A 315 -5.78 7.37 -12.51
N THR A 316 -5.85 6.15 -13.03
CA THR A 316 -6.93 5.18 -12.76
C THR A 316 -6.93 4.67 -11.31
N PHE A 317 -5.76 4.69 -10.65
CA PHE A 317 -5.47 4.10 -9.34
C PHE A 317 -5.05 5.12 -8.29
N HIS A 318 -4.97 6.39 -8.66
CA HIS A 318 -4.69 7.49 -7.75
C HIS A 318 -5.89 7.78 -6.84
N GLU A 319 -5.64 8.03 -5.55
CA GLU A 319 -6.67 8.34 -4.53
C GLU A 319 -7.79 7.30 -4.50
N LEU A 320 -7.40 6.02 -4.52
CA LEU A 320 -8.34 4.92 -4.53
C LEU A 320 -8.98 4.74 -3.14
N ASP A 321 -10.21 5.25 -2.96
CA ASP A 321 -11.00 5.07 -1.72
C ASP A 321 -11.47 3.62 -1.51
N GLU A 322 -11.63 2.87 -2.60
CA GLU A 322 -12.13 1.51 -2.58
C GLU A 322 -11.58 0.68 -3.73
N SER A 323 -11.50 -0.63 -3.53
CA SER A 323 -11.00 -1.54 -4.55
C SER A 323 -11.71 -1.40 -5.90
N LYS A 324 -11.03 -1.74 -7.00
CA LYS A 324 -11.57 -1.63 -8.35
C LYS A 324 -11.06 -2.75 -9.25
N VAL A 325 -11.93 -3.33 -10.07
CA VAL A 325 -11.53 -4.27 -11.11
C VAL A 325 -11.21 -3.52 -12.40
N VAL A 326 -10.00 -3.70 -12.93
CA VAL A 326 -9.57 -3.17 -14.22
C VAL A 326 -8.96 -4.31 -15.02
N SER A 327 -9.54 -4.61 -16.19
CA SER A 327 -9.07 -5.68 -17.08
C SER A 327 -8.80 -7.01 -16.35
N ARG A 328 -9.76 -7.45 -15.51
CA ARG A 328 -9.72 -8.69 -14.69
C ARG A 328 -8.70 -8.70 -13.54
N VAL A 329 -8.08 -7.56 -13.24
CA VAL A 329 -7.22 -7.38 -12.07
C VAL A 329 -7.99 -6.58 -11.03
N LEU A 330 -8.19 -7.15 -9.84
CA LEU A 330 -8.73 -6.43 -8.69
C LEU A 330 -7.58 -5.67 -8.01
N VAL A 331 -7.66 -4.35 -8.05
CA VAL A 331 -6.73 -3.44 -7.39
C VAL A 331 -7.36 -2.99 -6.08
N LEU A 332 -6.70 -3.27 -4.97
CA LEU A 332 -7.06 -2.82 -3.63
C LEU A 332 -6.41 -1.46 -3.34
N ASP A 333 -7.03 -0.71 -2.43
CA ASP A 333 -6.47 0.55 -1.93
C ASP A 333 -5.14 0.34 -1.18
N VAL A 334 -4.49 1.45 -0.83
CA VAL A 334 -3.18 1.43 -0.14
C VAL A 334 -3.29 0.79 1.25
N GLU A 335 -4.39 1.03 1.97
CA GLU A 335 -4.59 0.50 3.33
C GLU A 335 -4.66 -1.03 3.33
N ALA A 336 -5.16 -1.67 2.27
CA ALA A 336 -5.33 -3.12 2.23
C ALA A 336 -4.02 -3.88 2.39
N PHE A 337 -3.03 -3.59 1.55
CA PHE A 337 -1.73 -4.28 1.61
C PHE A 337 -0.67 -3.44 2.28
N ALA A 338 -0.62 -2.14 2.06
CA ALA A 338 0.53 -1.33 2.43
C ALA A 338 0.22 -0.35 3.58
N ALA A 339 -0.51 -0.83 4.60
CA ALA A 339 -0.96 -0.03 5.73
C ALA A 339 0.20 0.56 6.55
N GLY A 340 0.03 1.77 7.08
CA GLY A 340 0.92 2.33 8.11
C GLY A 340 2.31 2.76 7.65
N GLN A 341 2.50 3.05 6.35
CA GLN A 341 3.78 3.53 5.80
C GLN A 341 4.02 5.03 6.04
N GLY A 342 3.00 5.77 6.48
CA GLY A 342 3.11 7.21 6.75
C GLY A 342 3.04 8.10 5.50
N HIS A 343 2.67 7.52 4.36
CA HIS A 343 2.42 8.22 3.09
C HIS A 343 1.23 7.57 2.36
N SER A 344 0.80 8.16 1.23
CA SER A 344 -0.24 7.63 0.33
C SER A 344 -1.54 7.25 1.04
N ASP A 345 -1.90 8.00 2.08
CA ASP A 345 -3.08 7.76 2.92
C ASP A 345 -3.22 6.31 3.42
N SER A 346 -2.10 5.64 3.67
CA SER A 346 -1.99 4.24 4.07
C SER A 346 -2.62 3.86 5.43
N GLY A 347 -3.32 4.77 6.11
CA GLY A 347 -4.00 4.46 7.36
C GLY A 347 -3.07 3.86 8.42
N ASN A 348 -3.53 2.82 9.12
CA ASN A 348 -2.74 2.09 10.11
C ASN A 348 -3.12 0.60 10.19
N HIS A 349 -2.27 -0.21 10.82
CA HIS A 349 -2.46 -1.66 10.91
C HIS A 349 -3.70 -2.13 11.72
N ASN A 350 -4.34 -1.25 12.48
CA ASN A 350 -5.58 -1.59 13.21
C ASN A 350 -6.84 -1.27 12.40
N ALA A 351 -6.68 -0.64 11.24
CA ALA A 351 -7.80 -0.27 10.39
C ALA A 351 -8.54 -1.50 9.85
N ARG A 352 -9.80 -1.30 9.47
CA ARG A 352 -10.63 -2.39 8.97
C ARG A 352 -10.15 -2.89 7.61
N GLY A 353 -9.62 -1.99 6.76
CA GLY A 353 -9.10 -2.32 5.44
C GLY A 353 -7.79 -3.09 5.48
N ALA A 354 -6.95 -2.92 6.52
CA ALA A 354 -5.65 -3.57 6.63
C ALA A 354 -5.75 -5.11 6.63
N LEU A 355 -5.27 -5.74 5.55
CA LEU A 355 -5.30 -7.19 5.33
C LEU A 355 -3.98 -7.86 5.72
N VAL A 356 -2.87 -7.16 5.53
CA VAL A 356 -1.51 -7.62 5.89
C VAL A 356 -0.71 -6.50 6.54
N LYS A 357 0.41 -6.85 7.16
CA LYS A 357 1.37 -5.93 7.76
C LYS A 357 2.78 -6.30 7.35
N HIS A 358 3.49 -5.37 6.76
CA HIS A 358 4.89 -5.56 6.37
C HIS A 358 5.82 -5.10 7.52
N HIS A 359 6.62 -6.02 8.06
CA HIS A 359 7.59 -5.73 9.13
C HIS A 359 8.95 -5.37 8.52
N TYR A 360 8.96 -4.36 7.63
CA TYR A 360 10.10 -3.93 6.81
C TYR A 360 11.46 -4.17 7.49
N HIS A 361 12.48 -4.46 6.67
CA HIS A 361 13.88 -4.70 7.09
C HIS A 361 14.21 -6.12 7.57
N ALA A 362 13.43 -7.15 7.22
CA ALA A 362 13.92 -8.51 7.44
C ALA A 362 15.11 -8.86 6.53
N SER A 363 15.12 -8.31 5.33
CA SER A 363 16.25 -8.40 4.40
C SER A 363 17.08 -7.11 4.42
N ASN A 364 18.41 -7.25 4.35
CA ASN A 364 19.35 -6.13 4.27
C ASN A 364 19.74 -5.82 2.82
N TRP A 365 18.95 -6.27 1.82
CA TRP A 365 19.27 -5.98 0.41
C TRP A 365 19.34 -4.48 0.10
N PRO A 366 18.51 -3.58 0.69
CA PRO A 366 18.57 -2.17 0.32
C PRO A 366 19.89 -1.51 0.71
N SER A 367 20.53 -2.00 1.78
CA SER A 367 21.83 -1.53 2.24
C SER A 367 23.01 -2.11 1.44
N ARG A 368 22.78 -3.14 0.62
CA ARG A 368 23.81 -3.77 -0.24
C ARG A 368 23.90 -3.13 -1.63
N HIS A 369 22.97 -2.26 -1.97
CA HIS A 369 22.92 -1.60 -3.28
C HIS A 369 23.06 -0.10 -3.07
N PRO A 370 24.01 0.56 -3.77
CA PRO A 370 24.21 2.00 -3.62
C PRO A 370 22.94 2.75 -4.02
N ARG A 371 22.64 3.81 -3.28
CA ARG A 371 21.59 4.79 -3.58
C ARG A 371 22.25 6.12 -3.86
N PHE A 372 21.56 6.98 -4.61
CA PHE A 372 21.97 8.37 -4.68
C PHE A 372 21.97 8.97 -3.26
N ASN A 373 23.10 9.57 -2.88
CA ASN A 373 23.28 10.16 -1.58
C ASN A 373 24.07 11.45 -1.75
N HIS A 374 23.42 12.60 -1.54
CA HIS A 374 24.07 13.90 -1.69
C HIS A 374 25.12 14.08 -0.59
N PRO A 375 26.35 14.54 -0.91
CA PRO A 375 27.45 14.64 0.06
C PRO A 375 27.12 15.52 1.27
N ALA A 376 26.31 16.56 1.09
CA ALA A 376 25.89 17.47 2.15
C ALA A 376 24.53 17.12 2.78
N TYR A 377 23.58 16.60 2.01
CA TYR A 377 22.16 16.55 2.41
C TYR A 377 21.58 15.13 2.45
N GLY A 378 22.41 14.12 2.21
CA GLY A 378 21.99 12.74 2.24
C GLY A 378 21.01 12.37 1.12
N SER A 379 20.15 11.40 1.39
CA SER A 379 19.20 10.82 0.43
C SER A 379 17.82 11.45 0.59
N VAL A 380 17.20 11.83 -0.52
CA VAL A 380 15.87 12.48 -0.56
C VAL A 380 14.76 11.57 -0.01
N GLU A 381 14.94 10.26 -0.07
CA GLU A 381 14.01 9.26 0.45
C GLU A 381 13.79 9.34 1.97
N GLN A 382 14.70 10.00 2.70
CA GLN A 382 14.50 10.29 4.13
C GLN A 382 13.28 11.21 4.37
N CYS A 383 12.85 11.97 3.36
CA CYS A 383 11.66 12.79 3.43
C CYS A 383 10.35 11.98 3.46
N ASN A 384 10.38 10.68 3.17
CA ASN A 384 9.20 9.81 3.13
C ASN A 384 8.02 10.43 2.37
N TRP A 385 8.29 10.94 1.17
CA TRP A 385 7.30 11.57 0.28
C TRP A 385 6.67 12.89 0.79
N GLU A 386 7.18 13.49 1.87
CA GLU A 386 6.67 14.78 2.35
C GLU A 386 7.06 15.92 1.39
N PRO A 387 6.10 16.64 0.77
CA PRO A 387 6.40 17.60 -0.29
C PRO A 387 7.32 18.75 0.10
N ASN A 388 7.19 19.30 1.31
CA ASN A 388 8.02 20.43 1.72
C ASN A 388 9.47 20.02 1.98
N CYS A 389 9.68 18.82 2.53
CA CYS A 389 10.98 18.22 2.74
C CYS A 389 11.68 17.94 1.41
N VAL A 390 10.96 17.33 0.45
CA VAL A 390 11.51 17.06 -0.89
C VAL A 390 11.87 18.38 -1.59
N ALA A 391 10.96 19.36 -1.58
CA ALA A 391 11.22 20.67 -2.19
C ALA A 391 12.40 21.41 -1.54
N LYS A 392 12.57 21.28 -0.22
CA LYS A 392 13.73 21.81 0.50
C LYS A 392 15.01 21.12 0.06
N TRP A 393 15.01 19.79 -0.01
CA TRP A 393 16.16 19.02 -0.46
C TRP A 393 16.56 19.39 -1.91
N ASP A 394 15.59 19.54 -2.81
CA ASP A 394 15.83 19.98 -4.19
C ASP A 394 16.44 21.38 -4.25
N ALA A 395 15.91 22.33 -3.47
CA ALA A 395 16.43 23.69 -3.41
C ALA A 395 17.85 23.74 -2.83
N ASP A 396 18.11 22.99 -1.76
CA ASP A 396 19.41 22.95 -1.09
C ASP A 396 20.47 22.30 -2.00
N THR A 397 20.14 21.20 -2.68
CA THR A 397 21.05 20.53 -3.62
C THR A 397 21.32 21.36 -4.88
N ALA A 398 20.31 22.06 -5.40
CA ALA A 398 20.49 23.01 -6.49
C ALA A 398 21.37 24.20 -6.10
N ALA A 399 21.20 24.73 -4.87
CA ALA A 399 22.05 25.79 -4.35
C ALA A 399 23.50 25.33 -4.15
N PHE A 400 23.69 24.10 -3.63
CA PHE A 400 25.01 23.49 -3.46
C PHE A 400 25.76 23.39 -4.79
N ALA A 401 25.07 22.99 -5.87
CA ALA A 401 25.67 22.88 -7.20
C ALA A 401 26.16 24.22 -7.79
N LEU A 402 25.75 25.36 -7.24
CA LEU A 402 26.19 26.70 -7.66
C LEU A 402 27.43 27.21 -6.90
N LEU A 403 27.84 26.53 -5.82
CA LEU A 403 29.01 26.88 -5.01
C LEU A 403 30.32 26.46 -5.68
N SER A 404 31.44 27.13 -5.34
CA SER A 404 32.78 26.72 -5.76
C SER A 404 33.18 25.38 -5.11
N GLU A 405 34.16 24.66 -5.68
CA GLU A 405 34.62 23.38 -5.11
C GLU A 405 35.15 23.53 -3.67
N GLU A 406 35.80 24.65 -3.36
CA GLU A 406 36.26 24.97 -2.01
C GLU A 406 35.08 25.22 -1.05
N GLU A 407 34.07 25.95 -1.50
CA GLU A 407 32.85 26.23 -0.72
C GLU A 407 32.04 24.95 -0.46
N GLN A 408 31.91 24.09 -1.48
CA GLN A 408 31.27 22.78 -1.37
C GLN A 408 31.99 21.90 -0.34
N SER A 409 33.32 21.80 -0.44
CA SER A 409 34.14 20.99 0.47
C SER A 409 33.99 21.48 1.90
N LYS A 410 34.08 22.80 2.12
CA LYS A 410 33.91 23.39 3.44
C LYS A 410 32.51 23.15 4.01
N LEU A 411 31.46 23.32 3.21
CA LEU A 411 30.08 23.08 3.65
C LEU A 411 29.86 21.62 4.05
N VAL A 412 30.41 20.67 3.28
CA VAL A 412 30.35 19.24 3.62
C VAL A 412 31.10 18.97 4.92
N GLU A 413 32.29 19.53 5.11
CA GLU A 413 33.05 19.40 6.37
C GLU A 413 32.29 19.98 7.57
N ASP A 414 31.70 21.17 7.42
CA ASP A 414 30.92 21.84 8.47
C ASP A 414 29.69 20.99 8.85
N ILE A 415 28.92 20.50 7.87
CA ILE A 415 27.77 19.63 8.12
C ILE A 415 28.18 18.31 8.78
N GLN A 416 29.28 17.70 8.32
CA GLN A 416 29.79 16.46 8.92
C GLN A 416 30.27 16.69 10.36
N ALA A 417 30.92 17.82 10.64
CA ALA A 417 31.35 18.19 11.99
C ALA A 417 30.15 18.39 12.92
N GLU A 418 29.10 19.06 12.46
CA GLU A 418 27.84 19.22 13.20
C GLU A 418 27.16 17.88 13.46
N ALA A 419 27.03 17.02 12.44
CA ALA A 419 26.45 15.68 12.58
C ALA A 419 27.24 14.83 13.59
N GLN A 420 28.57 14.86 13.54
CA GLN A 420 29.43 14.16 14.51
C GLN A 420 29.28 14.72 15.93
N ALA A 421 29.16 16.04 16.08
CA ALA A 421 28.94 16.67 17.38
C ALA A 421 27.58 16.25 17.97
N GLN A 422 26.54 16.20 17.14
CA GLN A 422 25.21 15.74 17.54
C GLN A 422 25.20 14.26 17.92
N GLN A 423 25.84 13.41 17.12
CA GLN A 423 25.96 11.98 17.44
C GLN A 423 26.71 11.75 18.76
N LYS A 424 27.80 12.49 19.02
CA LYS A 424 28.52 12.42 20.31
C LYS A 424 27.63 12.85 21.47
N LYS A 425 26.80 13.89 21.27
CA LYS A 425 25.85 14.36 22.28
C LYS A 425 24.78 13.31 22.57
N GLU A 426 24.21 12.69 21.55
CA GLU A 426 23.22 11.62 21.70
C GLU A 426 23.80 10.40 22.42
N LEU A 427 24.98 9.92 22.00
CA LEU A 427 25.68 8.82 22.66
C LEU A 427 25.99 9.13 24.14
N PHE A 428 26.34 10.39 24.43
CA PHE A 428 26.56 10.85 25.79
C PHE A 428 25.26 10.82 26.61
N LEU A 429 24.16 11.32 26.07
CA LEU A 429 22.84 11.28 26.72
C LEU A 429 22.36 9.84 26.93
N GLU A 430 22.58 8.95 25.97
CA GLU A 430 22.22 7.54 26.08
C GLU A 430 23.02 6.84 27.19
N ARG A 431 24.32 7.14 27.30
CA ARG A 431 25.16 6.62 28.38
C ARG A 431 24.68 7.10 29.75
N LEU A 432 24.29 8.36 29.87
CA LEU A 432 23.69 8.89 31.11
C LEU A 432 22.39 8.15 31.45
N ALA A 433 21.48 8.01 30.49
CA ALA A 433 20.24 7.28 30.68
C ALA A 433 20.47 5.81 31.07
N GLN A 434 21.50 5.16 30.52
CA GLN A 434 21.87 3.80 30.90
C GLN A 434 22.40 3.72 32.34
N GLN A 435 23.21 4.70 32.75
CA GLN A 435 23.69 4.78 34.14
C GLN A 435 22.54 4.99 35.13
N GLU A 436 21.59 5.87 34.81
CA GLU A 436 20.40 6.09 35.63
C GLU A 436 19.55 4.82 35.75
N ARG A 437 19.32 4.09 34.63
CA ARG A 437 18.62 2.80 34.66
C ARG A 437 19.32 1.78 35.55
N LEU A 438 20.64 1.69 35.47
CA LEU A 438 21.43 0.78 36.32
C LEU A 438 21.35 1.17 37.80
N GLN A 439 21.40 2.46 38.12
CA GLN A 439 21.23 2.95 39.50
C GLN A 439 19.83 2.64 40.05
N GLN A 440 18.78 2.88 39.26
CA GLN A 440 17.41 2.52 39.64
C GLN A 440 17.27 1.01 39.87
N GLN A 441 17.87 0.19 38.99
CA GLN A 441 17.85 -1.26 39.15
C GLN A 441 18.60 -1.73 40.41
N GLN A 442 19.73 -1.10 40.73
CA GLN A 442 20.45 -1.36 41.98
C GLN A 442 19.67 -0.94 43.22
N GLN A 443 19.02 0.23 43.20
CA GLN A 443 18.14 0.67 44.29
C GLN A 443 16.96 -0.28 44.47
N GLN A 444 16.35 -0.73 43.37
CA GLN A 444 15.27 -1.71 43.38
C GLN A 444 15.74 -3.02 44.05
N LEU A 445 16.90 -3.54 43.65
CA LEU A 445 17.51 -4.74 44.24
C LEU A 445 17.82 -4.56 45.74
N GLN A 446 18.29 -3.38 46.16
CA GLN A 446 18.53 -3.07 47.57
C GLN A 446 17.23 -3.01 48.38
N VAL A 447 16.16 -2.41 47.84
CA VAL A 447 14.84 -2.38 48.47
C VAL A 447 14.27 -3.80 48.58
N ASP A 448 14.42 -4.61 47.53
CA ASP A 448 13.96 -6.00 47.53
C ASP A 448 14.76 -6.86 48.54
N GLN A 449 16.07 -6.63 48.68
CA GLN A 449 16.88 -7.27 49.72
C GLN A 449 16.52 -6.79 51.14
N HIS A 450 16.26 -5.50 51.33
CA HIS A 450 15.93 -4.97 52.66
C HIS A 450 14.55 -5.47 53.14
N LYS A 451 13.58 -5.60 52.23
CA LYS A 451 12.28 -6.26 52.50
C LYS A 451 12.42 -7.74 52.91
N GLN A 452 13.48 -8.42 52.50
CA GLN A 452 13.75 -9.79 52.90
C GLN A 452 14.46 -9.90 54.26
N LEU A 453 15.00 -8.81 54.80
CA LEU A 453 15.82 -8.78 56.02
C LEU A 453 15.11 -8.22 57.27
N GLU A 454 13.92 -7.61 57.14
CA GLU A 454 13.10 -7.22 58.31
C GLU A 454 12.08 -8.30 58.66
N PRO A 455 12.19 -9.00 59.81
CA PRO A 455 11.14 -9.87 60.30
C PRO A 455 10.07 -9.05 61.03
N ASP A 456 8.83 -9.30 60.63
CA ASP A 456 7.57 -8.74 61.11
C ASP A 456 7.52 -8.60 62.65
N GLN A 457 7.63 -7.37 63.16
CA GLN A 457 7.33 -7.03 64.55
C GLN A 457 6.33 -5.88 64.61
N GLN A 458 5.04 -6.22 64.67
CA GLN A 458 4.02 -5.42 65.34
C GLN A 458 2.76 -6.28 65.64
N GLN A 459 2.66 -6.74 66.89
CA GLN A 459 1.36 -7.00 67.53
C GLN A 459 1.16 -5.94 68.62
N PRO A 460 -0.06 -5.40 68.74
CA PRO A 460 -0.58 -5.13 70.07
C PRO A 460 -1.93 -5.81 70.33
N LEU A 461 -1.91 -6.71 71.32
CA LEU A 461 -2.86 -6.91 72.43
C LEU A 461 -4.37 -6.74 72.16
N GLN A 462 -5.11 -7.86 72.22
CA GLN A 462 -6.55 -7.87 72.51
C GLN A 462 -6.80 -7.85 74.03
N VAL A 463 -7.60 -6.88 74.49
CA VAL A 463 -8.40 -6.86 75.72
C VAL A 463 -9.69 -6.15 75.30
N GLY A 464 -10.93 -6.58 75.49
CA GLY A 464 -11.57 -7.65 76.24
C GLY A 464 -13.01 -7.16 76.46
N GLU A 465 -14.03 -7.98 76.17
CA GLU A 465 -15.44 -7.86 76.63
C GLU A 465 -16.25 -6.64 76.11
N GLN A 466 -17.52 -6.71 75.69
CA GLN A 466 -18.65 -7.59 76.00
C GLN A 466 -19.71 -7.49 74.86
N GLN A 467 -20.33 -8.62 74.53
CA GLN A 467 -21.64 -8.77 73.85
C GLN A 467 -22.81 -8.30 74.77
N PRO A 468 -24.13 -8.33 74.41
CA PRO A 468 -24.80 -9.05 73.30
C PRO A 468 -26.03 -8.35 72.65
N GLU A 469 -26.49 -8.90 71.53
CA GLU A 469 -27.92 -9.12 71.15
C GLU A 469 -27.92 -9.67 69.69
N GLU A 470 -28.70 -10.65 69.25
CA GLU A 470 -29.50 -11.71 69.84
C GLU A 470 -29.84 -12.69 68.68
N GLN A 471 -29.78 -14.01 68.94
CA GLN A 471 -30.49 -15.15 68.30
C GLN A 471 -30.64 -15.21 66.75
N LYS A 472 -29.89 -16.05 66.02
CA LYS A 472 -30.06 -17.51 65.73
C LYS A 472 -31.40 -18.00 65.14
N GLN A 473 -31.36 -18.26 63.80
CA GLN A 473 -31.73 -19.50 63.06
C GLN A 473 -33.21 -19.97 63.00
N PRO A 474 -33.61 -20.92 62.10
CA PRO A 474 -33.13 -21.32 60.75
C PRO A 474 -34.26 -21.65 59.72
N MET A 475 -33.88 -22.03 58.49
CA MET A 475 -34.55 -22.97 57.53
C MET A 475 -36.04 -22.82 57.16
N GLN A 476 -36.36 -22.72 55.84
CA GLN A 476 -36.98 -23.79 55.02
C GLN A 476 -37.30 -23.37 53.57
N LEU A 477 -37.30 -24.36 52.67
CA LEU A 477 -37.57 -24.30 51.23
C LEU A 477 -39.09 -24.27 50.90
N GLY A 478 -39.45 -23.73 49.73
CA GLY A 478 -40.65 -24.13 48.98
C GLY A 478 -41.09 -23.18 47.83
N PRO A 479 -41.53 -23.65 46.63
CA PRO A 479 -41.60 -22.84 45.41
C PRO A 479 -43.02 -22.60 44.82
N GLN A 480 -43.05 -21.84 43.70
CA GLN A 480 -44.03 -21.76 42.59
C GLN A 480 -45.16 -20.68 42.59
N GLY A 481 -45.32 -20.05 41.42
CA GLY A 481 -46.54 -19.33 40.99
C GLY A 481 -46.30 -18.34 39.83
N GLN A 482 -46.73 -18.70 38.61
CA GLN A 482 -46.84 -17.83 37.41
C GLN A 482 -47.99 -16.81 37.57
N GLU A 483 -47.92 -15.64 36.91
CA GLU A 483 -48.81 -15.26 35.79
C GLU A 483 -48.73 -13.77 35.35
N GLN A 484 -48.78 -13.64 34.01
CA GLN A 484 -49.48 -12.66 33.17
C GLN A 484 -49.03 -11.19 32.99
N GLN A 485 -49.03 -10.88 31.68
CA GLN A 485 -49.03 -9.64 30.88
C GLN A 485 -50.06 -8.58 31.32
N PRO A 486 -50.04 -7.32 30.79
CA PRO A 486 -49.88 -6.94 29.37
C PRO A 486 -48.60 -6.17 29.01
#